data_AF-A0A9P4UK74-F1
#
_entry.id   AF-A0A9P4UK74-F1
#
_cell.length_a   1.000
_cell.length_b   1.000
_cell.length_c   1.000
_cell.angle_alpha   90.00
_cell.angle_beta   90.00
_cell.angle_gamma   90.00
#
_symmetry.space_group_name_H-M   'P 1'
#
loop_
_entity.id
_entity.type
_entity.pdbx_description
1 polymer ?
#
loop_
_entity_poly.entity_id
_entity_poly.type
_entity_poly.pdbx_seq_one_letter_code
_entity_poly.pdbx_strand_id
1 'polypeptide(L)'
;MAADWAEDASCIEGEDALLAVLIPSLSRLEAIDVEMPIFHDRLKHLLDRVAFSDSPLPSLTALHNLQSCCVGYGAGAVDGALLPSLLALPSIQSIYMHSVASQQQYWSPYSPSNGLDFPTWRKKSNCTHLELRHCRVGARQLSQLLAIPKSLRSLVYIEARDRGVIQNTNFSDLGRAILQQKDSLEEAWVDISHDYIAPRSWVLTATDDVGPIYSLRACTKLRKLRIAAAFVFGIFETSDEKSRLHRIINLVPAGIEELSLTHCETQMGEVCDAVEALVYDTKHHQCFESLHMITIELSTPSMSSYKEQLDIIVDFAQLLGIKMKLRNNHSDRLFRDYEGRSESRWGFDSEIDWAPCSNKRNRKPIYEEIEMGWTGSSSDNLRPPSI
;
A
#
# COMPACT_ATOMS: atom_id res chain seq x y z
N MET A 1 9.84 25.57 31.23
CA MET A 1 9.30 25.08 29.94
C MET A 1 10.04 23.87 29.40
N ALA A 2 11.29 23.96 28.92
CA ALA A 2 12.02 22.73 28.52
C ALA A 2 12.35 21.81 29.71
N ALA A 3 12.53 22.37 30.91
CA ALA A 3 12.83 21.62 32.13
C ALA A 3 11.64 20.79 32.66
N ASP A 4 10.42 21.33 32.59
CA ASP A 4 9.21 20.64 33.08
C ASP A 4 8.81 19.45 32.19
N TRP A 5 9.33 19.38 30.96
CA TRP A 5 9.08 18.29 30.01
C TRP A 5 10.09 17.13 30.15
N ALA A 6 11.24 17.41 30.77
CA ALA A 6 12.37 16.48 30.85
C ALA A 6 12.35 15.59 32.10
N GLU A 7 11.65 15.99 33.17
CA GLU A 7 11.59 15.21 34.42
C GLU A 7 10.77 13.91 34.30
N ASP A 8 9.87 13.80 33.31
CA ASP A 8 9.06 12.61 33.03
C ASP A 8 9.71 11.61 32.04
N ALA A 9 11.02 11.73 31.74
CA ALA A 9 11.67 11.01 30.64
C ALA A 9 12.58 9.83 31.06
N SER A 10 12.35 9.21 32.22
CA SER A 10 13.09 8.00 32.61
C SER A 10 12.35 6.72 32.20
N CYS A 11 12.90 6.01 31.21
CA CYS A 11 12.51 4.69 30.65
C CYS A 11 11.60 4.75 29.40
N ILE A 12 12.13 4.38 28.21
CA ILE A 12 11.44 4.05 26.93
C ILE A 12 10.49 5.13 26.33
N GLU A 13 9.83 5.92 27.17
CA GLU A 13 8.97 7.08 26.90
C GLU A 13 9.75 8.35 26.50
N GLY A 14 11.09 8.31 26.56
CA GLY A 14 11.95 9.46 26.30
C GLY A 14 12.10 9.83 24.82
N GLU A 15 11.93 8.89 23.89
CA GLU A 15 12.13 9.14 22.45
C GLU A 15 11.00 10.00 21.85
N ASP A 16 9.75 9.67 22.17
CA ASP A 16 8.57 10.45 21.81
C ASP A 16 8.60 11.85 22.46
N ALA A 17 9.05 11.92 23.72
CA ALA A 17 9.28 13.19 24.43
C ALA A 17 10.31 14.08 23.74
N LEU A 18 11.44 13.49 23.33
CA LEU A 18 12.51 14.21 22.65
C LEU A 18 12.01 14.76 21.31
N LEU A 19 11.29 13.97 20.52
CA LEU A 19 10.67 14.44 19.27
C LEU A 19 9.69 15.58 19.53
N ALA A 20 8.82 15.45 20.54
CA ALA A 20 7.84 16.47 20.89
C ALA A 20 8.49 17.80 21.34
N VAL A 21 9.69 17.75 21.96
CA VAL A 21 10.48 18.93 22.35
C VAL A 21 11.24 19.53 21.16
N LEU A 22 11.77 18.69 20.27
CA LEU A 22 12.60 19.15 19.14
C LEU A 22 11.76 19.79 18.03
N ILE A 23 10.62 19.20 17.66
CA ILE A 23 9.78 19.66 16.53
C ILE A 23 9.44 21.15 16.61
N PRO A 24 9.00 21.72 17.75
CA PRO A 24 8.72 23.16 17.86
C PRO A 24 9.91 24.06 17.51
N SER A 25 11.14 23.59 17.72
CA SER A 25 12.36 24.35 17.42
C SER A 25 12.72 24.34 15.94
N LEU A 26 12.11 23.46 15.14
CA LEU A 26 12.37 23.28 13.71
C LEU A 26 11.40 24.13 12.87
N SER A 27 11.50 25.45 12.94
CA SER A 27 10.57 26.39 12.28
C SER A 27 10.42 26.24 10.75
N ARG A 28 11.36 25.56 10.08
CA ARG A 28 11.36 25.26 8.63
C ARG A 28 11.20 23.77 8.33
N LEU A 29 10.57 23.02 9.24
CA LEU A 29 10.37 21.59 9.07
C LEU A 29 9.35 21.30 7.96
N GLU A 30 9.82 20.75 6.85
CA GLU A 30 8.99 20.41 5.69
C GLU A 30 8.70 18.91 5.60
N ALA A 31 9.60 18.08 6.11
CA ALA A 31 9.46 16.63 6.12
C ALA A 31 9.96 16.02 7.43
N ILE A 32 9.28 14.98 7.88
CA ILE A 32 9.70 14.14 9.02
C ILE A 32 9.75 12.69 8.55
N ASP A 33 10.84 11.99 8.86
CA ASP A 33 10.96 10.54 8.73
C ASP A 33 11.40 9.98 10.09
N VAL A 34 10.52 9.22 10.74
CA VAL A 34 10.74 8.72 12.10
C VAL A 34 10.33 7.25 12.23
N GLU A 35 11.18 6.48 12.91
CA GLU A 35 10.79 5.22 13.51
C GLU A 35 10.23 5.52 14.90
N MET A 36 8.93 5.25 15.09
CA MET A 36 8.25 5.56 16.34
C MET A 36 8.27 4.38 17.31
N PRO A 37 8.45 4.64 18.62
CA PRO A 37 8.12 3.66 19.64
C PRO A 37 6.62 3.33 19.61
N ILE A 38 6.24 2.22 20.24
CA ILE A 38 4.84 1.77 20.32
C ILE A 38 3.96 2.86 20.99
N PHE A 39 4.49 3.55 22.01
CA PHE A 39 3.80 4.62 22.73
C PHE A 39 4.21 5.98 22.17
N HIS A 40 3.24 6.77 21.71
CA HIS A 40 3.47 8.01 20.95
C HIS A 40 2.54 9.15 21.39
N ASP A 41 2.16 9.15 22.67
CA ASP A 41 1.14 10.05 23.22
C ASP A 41 1.57 11.52 23.19
N ARG A 42 2.86 11.83 23.36
CA ARG A 42 3.38 13.20 23.42
C ARG A 42 3.44 13.81 22.02
N LEU A 43 3.93 13.08 21.01
CA LEU A 43 3.86 13.53 19.62
C LEU A 43 2.41 13.66 19.17
N LYS A 44 1.55 12.69 19.49
CA LYS A 44 0.12 12.77 19.17
C LYS A 44 -0.49 14.03 19.76
N HIS A 45 -0.25 14.30 21.05
CA HIS A 45 -0.76 15.49 21.72
C HIS A 45 -0.24 16.79 21.07
N LEU A 46 1.04 16.83 20.66
CA LEU A 46 1.61 17.95 19.93
C LEU A 46 0.89 18.18 18.59
N LEU A 47 0.67 17.11 17.82
CA LEU A 47 -0.02 17.16 16.52
C LEU A 47 -1.48 17.59 16.68
N ASP A 48 -2.20 17.02 17.64
CA ASP A 48 -3.59 17.34 17.96
C ASP A 48 -3.77 18.83 18.24
N ARG A 49 -2.87 19.43 19.03
CA ARG A 49 -2.92 20.86 19.34
C ARG A 49 -2.81 21.75 18.11
N VAL A 50 -1.95 21.39 17.15
CA VAL A 50 -1.80 22.13 15.90
C VAL A 50 -3.00 21.91 14.98
N ALA A 51 -3.38 20.65 14.79
CA ALA A 51 -4.48 20.23 13.94
C ALA A 51 -5.83 20.84 14.38
N PHE A 52 -6.07 20.87 15.69
CA PHE A 52 -7.37 21.22 16.27
C PHE A 52 -7.41 22.63 16.86
N SER A 53 -6.27 23.33 16.86
CA SER A 53 -6.14 24.72 17.34
C SER A 53 -6.50 24.88 18.82
N ASP A 54 -6.22 23.86 19.64
CA ASP A 54 -6.64 23.77 21.06
C ASP A 54 -5.95 24.78 22.00
N SER A 55 -5.02 25.61 21.52
CA SER A 55 -4.61 26.87 22.16
C SER A 55 -3.62 27.61 21.26
N PRO A 56 -3.62 28.96 21.25
CA PRO A 56 -2.61 29.74 20.55
C PRO A 56 -1.29 29.66 21.31
N LEU A 57 -0.49 28.62 21.07
CA LEU A 57 0.93 28.69 21.37
C LEU A 57 1.63 29.35 20.17
N PRO A 58 2.24 30.54 20.33
CA PRO A 58 2.97 31.21 19.25
C PRO A 58 4.14 30.39 18.67
N SER A 59 4.55 29.31 19.35
CA SER A 59 5.75 28.53 19.08
C SER A 59 5.55 27.27 18.24
N LEU A 60 4.34 26.95 17.78
CA LEU A 60 4.07 25.72 17.00
C LEU A 60 3.99 25.96 15.48
N THR A 61 4.58 27.05 14.99
CA THR A 61 4.67 27.34 13.54
C THR A 61 5.44 26.28 12.75
N ALA A 62 6.31 25.50 13.40
CA ALA A 62 7.08 24.43 12.77
C ALA A 62 6.21 23.44 11.98
N LEU A 63 5.09 23.00 12.57
CA LEU A 63 4.18 22.03 11.96
C LEU A 63 3.26 22.63 10.89
N HIS A 64 3.19 23.96 10.77
CA HIS A 64 2.47 24.61 9.67
C HIS A 64 3.21 24.48 8.34
N ASN A 65 4.49 24.17 8.33
CA ASN A 65 5.27 23.96 7.11
C ASN A 65 5.44 22.49 6.75
N LEU A 66 4.99 21.56 7.61
CA LEU A 66 5.15 20.13 7.41
C LEU A 66 4.29 19.66 6.23
N GLN A 67 4.94 19.23 5.14
CA GLN A 67 4.32 18.76 3.91
C GLN A 67 4.32 17.23 3.82
N SER A 68 5.35 16.57 4.36
CA SER A 68 5.52 15.13 4.25
C SER A 68 5.82 14.48 5.60
N CYS A 69 5.20 13.35 5.90
CA CYS A 69 5.46 12.60 7.12
C CYS A 69 5.58 11.11 6.82
N CYS A 70 6.71 10.52 7.19
CA CYS A 70 6.98 9.09 7.16
C CYS A 70 7.11 8.57 8.59
N VAL A 71 6.26 7.61 8.95
CA VAL A 71 6.19 7.00 10.28
C VAL A 71 6.22 5.48 10.14
N GLY A 72 7.28 4.86 10.62
CA GLY A 72 7.36 3.39 10.72
C GLY A 72 7.36 2.94 12.18
N TYR A 73 6.78 1.79 12.47
CA TYR A 73 6.85 1.19 13.80
C TYR A 73 7.82 0.01 13.84
N GLY A 74 8.69 0.02 14.85
CA GLY A 74 9.73 -0.99 15.08
C GLY A 74 9.20 -2.36 15.54
N ALA A 75 8.00 -2.43 16.12
CA ALA A 75 7.51 -3.63 16.78
C ALA A 75 6.01 -3.87 16.51
N GLY A 76 5.72 -4.65 15.47
CA GLY A 76 4.36 -5.08 15.13
C GLY A 76 3.42 -3.93 14.74
N ALA A 77 2.16 -4.27 14.47
CA ALA A 77 1.16 -3.28 14.09
C ALA A 77 0.69 -2.48 15.33
N VAL A 78 0.99 -1.18 15.35
CA VAL A 78 0.65 -0.26 16.45
C VAL A 78 -0.64 0.49 16.15
N ASP A 79 -1.39 0.92 17.17
CA ASP A 79 -2.59 1.74 16.97
C ASP A 79 -2.28 2.98 16.11
N GLY A 80 -3.08 3.20 15.07
CA GLY A 80 -2.91 4.27 14.09
C GLY A 80 -3.30 5.66 14.59
N ALA A 81 -3.25 5.91 15.90
CA ALA A 81 -3.80 7.10 16.52
C ALA A 81 -3.17 8.43 16.04
N LEU A 82 -1.96 8.40 15.46
CA LEU A 82 -1.34 9.57 14.81
C LEU A 82 -2.00 9.95 13.48
N LEU A 83 -2.57 9.00 12.76
CA LEU A 83 -3.02 9.21 11.38
C LEU A 83 -4.12 10.27 11.26
N PRO A 84 -5.17 10.31 12.11
CA PRO A 84 -6.14 11.40 12.11
C PRO A 84 -5.51 12.77 12.36
N SER A 85 -4.57 12.85 13.29
CA SER A 85 -3.88 14.09 13.67
C SER A 85 -3.01 14.61 12.53
N LEU A 86 -2.26 13.72 11.88
CA LEU A 86 -1.45 14.03 10.70
C LEU A 86 -2.30 14.56 9.56
N LEU A 87 -3.42 13.90 9.24
CA LEU A 87 -4.33 14.35 8.18
C LEU A 87 -4.94 15.72 8.44
N ALA A 88 -5.11 16.10 9.71
CA ALA A 88 -5.68 17.37 10.09
C ALA A 88 -4.67 18.53 10.11
N LEU A 89 -3.38 18.26 9.87
CA LEU A 89 -2.39 19.32 9.68
C LEU A 89 -2.69 20.15 8.42
N PRO A 90 -2.47 21.47 8.46
CA PRO A 90 -2.94 22.38 7.40
C PRO A 90 -2.17 22.23 6.08
N SER A 91 -0.88 21.92 6.14
CA SER A 91 0.02 21.90 4.98
C SER A 91 0.43 20.50 4.54
N ILE A 92 -0.05 19.46 5.22
CA ILE A 92 0.30 18.08 4.89
C ILE A 92 -0.19 17.74 3.48
N GLN A 93 0.70 17.16 2.69
CA GLN A 93 0.45 16.70 1.32
C GLN A 93 0.66 15.20 1.18
N SER A 94 1.61 14.65 1.95
CA SER A 94 2.00 13.25 1.83
C SER A 94 2.17 12.58 3.19
N ILE A 95 1.54 11.42 3.35
CA ILE A 95 1.62 10.61 4.58
C ILE A 95 2.02 9.19 4.20
N TYR A 96 3.07 8.70 4.84
CA TYR A 96 3.62 7.37 4.69
C TYR A 96 3.61 6.70 6.05
N MET A 97 2.88 5.59 6.20
CA MET A 97 2.83 4.84 7.45
C MET A 97 3.09 3.37 7.21
N HIS A 98 3.93 2.78 8.07
CA HIS A 98 4.23 1.34 8.05
C HIS A 98 3.82 0.69 9.37
N SER A 99 3.20 -0.49 9.32
CA SER A 99 2.81 -1.27 10.51
C SER A 99 1.82 -0.55 11.42
N VAL A 100 0.74 0.00 10.85
CA VAL A 100 -0.38 0.61 11.58
C VAL A 100 -1.58 -0.33 11.64
N ALA A 101 -2.26 -0.42 12.77
CA ALA A 101 -3.52 -1.14 12.93
C ALA A 101 -4.68 -0.22 13.35
N SER A 102 -5.89 -0.55 12.92
CA SER A 102 -7.12 0.08 13.42
C SER A 102 -7.55 -0.40 14.79
N GLN A 103 -6.94 -1.46 15.32
CA GLN A 103 -7.22 -1.99 16.66
C GLN A 103 -5.90 -2.45 17.28
N GLN A 104 -5.67 -2.06 18.53
CA GLN A 104 -4.49 -2.49 19.29
C GLN A 104 -4.54 -3.99 19.53
N GLN A 105 -3.46 -4.69 19.24
CA GLN A 105 -3.41 -6.14 19.38
C GLN A 105 -2.78 -6.57 20.71
N TYR A 106 -3.57 -7.35 21.45
CA TYR A 106 -3.11 -8.46 22.29
C TYR A 106 -2.28 -8.26 23.56
N TRP A 107 -2.06 -7.04 24.07
CA TRP A 107 -1.27 -6.88 25.31
C TRP A 107 -1.91 -6.09 26.45
N SER A 108 -3.17 -5.67 26.33
CA SER A 108 -3.86 -5.09 27.49
C SER A 108 -5.36 -5.40 27.49
N PRO A 109 -5.84 -6.26 28.42
CA PRO A 109 -7.28 -6.39 28.70
C PRO A 109 -7.87 -5.12 29.35
N TYR A 110 -7.06 -4.07 29.57
CA TYR A 110 -7.46 -2.81 30.20
C TYR A 110 -7.40 -1.60 29.27
N SER A 111 -7.02 -1.76 27.99
CA SER A 111 -7.07 -0.66 27.04
C SER A 111 -8.45 -0.69 26.37
N PRO A 112 -9.38 0.24 26.70
CA PRO A 112 -10.63 0.35 25.95
C PRO A 112 -10.27 0.52 24.47
N SER A 113 -10.80 -0.39 23.65
CA SER A 113 -10.58 -0.50 22.22
C SER A 113 -11.20 0.69 21.47
N ASN A 114 -10.63 1.88 21.67
CA ASN A 114 -10.94 3.05 20.85
C ASN A 114 -10.14 2.94 19.55
N GLY A 115 -10.36 1.88 18.78
CA GLY A 115 -9.68 1.69 17.51
C GLY A 115 -9.92 2.87 16.58
N LEU A 116 -8.90 3.35 15.85
CA LEU A 116 -8.92 4.47 14.89
C LEU A 116 -10.25 5.27 14.89
N ASP A 117 -10.46 6.05 15.95
CA ASP A 117 -11.66 6.88 16.06
C ASP A 117 -11.39 8.20 15.33
N PHE A 118 -12.05 8.36 14.19
CA PHE A 118 -11.95 9.59 13.41
C PHE A 118 -12.91 10.62 14.03
N PRO A 119 -12.42 11.75 14.54
CA PRO A 119 -13.27 12.74 15.16
C PRO A 119 -14.43 13.15 14.25
N THR A 120 -15.61 13.38 14.83
CA THR A 120 -16.83 13.73 14.09
C THR A 120 -16.72 15.04 13.31
N TRP A 121 -15.77 15.91 13.65
CA TRP A 121 -15.50 17.16 12.94
C TRP A 121 -14.51 16.88 11.79
N ARG A 122 -15.02 16.69 10.57
CA ARG A 122 -14.19 16.40 9.39
C ARG A 122 -13.65 17.69 8.76
N LYS A 123 -12.55 18.25 9.29
CA LYS A 123 -11.76 19.19 8.47
C LYS A 123 -11.20 18.40 7.29
N LYS A 124 -11.48 18.87 6.08
CA LYS A 124 -10.99 18.26 4.86
C LYS A 124 -9.49 18.54 4.69
N SER A 125 -8.69 17.48 4.54
CA SER A 125 -7.23 17.55 4.41
C SER A 125 -6.77 17.95 3.00
N ASN A 126 -5.60 18.58 2.91
CA ASN A 126 -4.89 18.84 1.64
C ASN A 126 -3.98 17.67 1.22
N CYS A 127 -3.98 16.57 1.98
CA CYS A 127 -3.26 15.35 1.63
C CYS A 127 -3.67 14.85 0.24
N THR A 128 -2.67 14.60 -0.60
CA THR A 128 -2.80 14.10 -1.98
C THR A 128 -2.16 12.72 -2.16
N HIS A 129 -1.25 12.31 -1.26
CA HIS A 129 -0.57 11.01 -1.28
C HIS A 129 -0.70 10.34 0.09
N LEU A 130 -1.30 9.15 0.10
CA LEU A 130 -1.47 8.36 1.31
C LEU A 130 -0.95 6.96 1.07
N GLU A 131 0.00 6.54 1.89
CA GLU A 131 0.63 5.24 1.78
C GLU A 131 0.61 4.52 3.13
N LEU A 132 -0.04 3.36 3.14
CA LEU A 132 -0.30 2.54 4.30
C LEU A 132 0.24 1.14 4.01
N ARG A 133 1.44 0.86 4.50
CA ARG A 133 2.14 -0.40 4.25
C ARG A 133 2.11 -1.31 5.45
N HIS A 134 1.97 -2.61 5.19
CA HIS A 134 1.85 -3.61 6.25
C HIS A 134 0.82 -3.16 7.30
N CYS A 135 -0.29 -2.57 6.84
CA CYS A 135 -1.29 -1.96 7.70
C CYS A 135 -2.49 -2.91 7.90
N ARG A 136 -3.19 -2.75 9.02
CA ARG A 136 -4.35 -3.53 9.45
C ARG A 136 -5.53 -2.61 9.67
N VAL A 137 -5.95 -1.91 8.62
CA VAL A 137 -7.03 -0.93 8.68
C VAL A 137 -8.27 -1.53 8.06
N GLY A 138 -9.30 -1.79 8.88
CA GLY A 138 -10.53 -2.41 8.41
C GLY A 138 -11.24 -1.53 7.38
N ALA A 139 -12.02 -2.13 6.48
CA ALA A 139 -12.64 -1.41 5.38
C ALA A 139 -13.51 -0.21 5.83
N ARG A 140 -14.18 -0.31 6.99
CA ARG A 140 -14.92 0.81 7.59
C ARG A 140 -13.99 1.96 8.00
N GLN A 141 -12.88 1.67 8.66
CA GLN A 141 -11.92 2.69 9.09
C GLN A 141 -11.19 3.28 7.88
N LEU A 142 -10.85 2.47 6.88
CA LEU A 142 -10.28 2.95 5.63
C LEU A 142 -11.27 3.86 4.89
N SER A 143 -12.55 3.50 4.87
CA SER A 143 -13.63 4.33 4.35
C SER A 143 -13.72 5.68 5.09
N GLN A 144 -13.59 5.70 6.41
CA GLN A 144 -13.57 6.95 7.18
C GLN A 144 -12.31 7.78 6.88
N LEU A 145 -11.16 7.12 6.76
CA LEU A 145 -9.87 7.73 6.46
C LEU A 145 -9.88 8.40 5.07
N LEU A 146 -10.29 7.65 4.05
CA LEU A 146 -10.38 8.12 2.67
C LEU A 146 -11.46 9.19 2.50
N ALA A 147 -12.38 9.38 3.45
CA ALA A 147 -13.30 10.51 3.42
C ALA A 147 -12.65 11.86 3.79
N ILE A 148 -11.44 11.86 4.37
CA ILE A 148 -10.80 13.07 4.93
C ILE A 148 -10.08 13.91 3.86
N PRO A 149 -9.22 13.35 2.99
CA PRO A 149 -8.63 14.09 1.87
C PRO A 149 -9.68 14.72 0.94
N LYS A 150 -9.42 15.93 0.46
CA LYS A 150 -10.27 16.59 -0.56
C LYS A 150 -10.12 15.96 -1.94
N SER A 151 -8.88 15.61 -2.28
CA SER A 151 -8.48 15.19 -3.62
C SER A 151 -7.24 14.31 -3.53
N LEU A 152 -7.41 13.10 -3.01
CA LEU A 152 -6.33 12.11 -2.97
C LEU A 152 -6.02 11.68 -4.40
N ARG A 153 -4.74 11.81 -4.81
CA ARG A 153 -4.25 11.44 -6.14
C ARG A 153 -3.57 10.08 -6.13
N SER A 154 -2.83 9.76 -5.06
CA SER A 154 -2.09 8.51 -4.95
C SER A 154 -2.47 7.80 -3.65
N LEU A 155 -2.80 6.51 -3.76
CA LEU A 155 -3.09 5.63 -2.64
C LEU A 155 -2.26 4.36 -2.74
N VAL A 156 -1.53 4.04 -1.68
CA VAL A 156 -0.91 2.73 -1.48
C VAL A 156 -1.49 2.11 -0.22
N TYR A 157 -2.04 0.90 -0.33
CA TYR A 157 -2.59 0.13 0.76
C TYR A 157 -2.10 -1.31 0.63
N ILE A 158 -1.16 -1.70 1.50
CA ILE A 158 -0.64 -3.07 1.59
C ILE A 158 -1.13 -3.66 2.91
N GLU A 159 -2.04 -4.63 2.80
CA GLU A 159 -2.66 -5.28 3.95
C GLU A 159 -1.67 -6.25 4.63
N ALA A 160 -1.42 -6.06 5.93
CA ALA A 160 -0.62 -6.98 6.72
C ALA A 160 -1.43 -8.20 7.18
N ARG A 161 -0.97 -9.41 6.81
CA ARG A 161 -1.56 -10.68 7.25
C ARG A 161 -0.58 -11.55 8.03
N ASP A 162 -0.14 -11.06 9.19
CA ASP A 162 0.70 -11.86 10.09
C ASP A 162 -0.15 -12.80 10.96
N ARG A 163 0.50 -13.83 11.51
CA ARG A 163 -0.15 -14.83 12.37
C ARG A 163 -0.72 -14.19 13.63
N GLY A 164 -1.98 -14.51 13.95
CA GLY A 164 -2.57 -14.27 15.27
C GLY A 164 -3.60 -13.15 15.35
N VAL A 165 -4.00 -12.55 14.23
CA VAL A 165 -4.96 -11.44 14.22
C VAL A 165 -6.13 -11.80 13.32
N ILE A 166 -7.30 -11.81 13.92
CA ILE A 166 -8.56 -11.93 13.21
C ILE A 166 -9.05 -10.51 12.93
N GLN A 167 -8.86 -10.03 11.71
CA GLN A 167 -9.55 -8.84 11.23
C GLN A 167 -10.50 -9.26 10.13
N ASN A 168 -11.78 -8.93 10.30
CA ASN A 168 -12.77 -9.21 9.27
C ASN A 168 -12.37 -8.47 8.01
N THR A 169 -12.16 -9.23 6.94
CA THR A 169 -11.77 -8.71 5.64
C THR A 169 -12.96 -8.79 4.70
N ASN A 170 -13.33 -7.65 4.12
CA ASN A 170 -14.25 -7.58 3.00
C ASN A 170 -13.58 -6.84 1.85
N PHE A 171 -13.19 -7.57 0.81
CA PHE A 171 -12.53 -7.02 -0.37
C PHE A 171 -13.46 -6.08 -1.14
N SER A 172 -14.75 -6.38 -1.22
CA SER A 172 -15.73 -5.50 -1.85
C SER A 172 -15.80 -4.13 -1.14
N ASP A 173 -15.81 -4.12 0.20
CA ASP A 173 -15.84 -2.90 1.00
C ASP A 173 -14.55 -2.10 0.88
N LEU A 174 -13.40 -2.75 0.73
CA LEU A 174 -12.14 -2.08 0.39
C LEU A 174 -12.27 -1.28 -0.92
N GLY A 175 -12.83 -1.89 -1.97
CA GLY A 175 -13.10 -1.20 -3.24
C GLY A 175 -14.06 -0.01 -3.09
N ARG A 176 -15.13 -0.18 -2.29
CA ARG A 176 -16.07 0.90 -1.98
C ARG A 176 -15.41 2.05 -1.21
N ALA A 177 -14.46 1.75 -0.33
CA ALA A 177 -13.69 2.78 0.37
C ALA A 177 -12.85 3.60 -0.61
N ILE A 178 -12.15 2.93 -1.55
CA ILE A 178 -11.34 3.58 -2.59
C ILE A 178 -12.19 4.49 -3.48
N LEU A 179 -13.41 4.07 -3.83
CA LEU A 179 -14.34 4.86 -4.64
C LEU A 179 -14.74 6.21 -4.04
N GLN A 180 -14.46 6.47 -2.76
CA GLN A 180 -14.65 7.81 -2.20
C GLN A 180 -13.75 8.87 -2.83
N GLN A 181 -12.64 8.44 -3.44
CA GLN A 181 -11.67 9.31 -4.12
C GLN A 181 -11.77 9.17 -5.66
N LYS A 182 -12.87 8.65 -6.19
CA LYS A 182 -13.07 8.39 -7.63
C LYS A 182 -12.82 9.60 -8.54
N ASP A 183 -13.05 10.81 -8.04
CA ASP A 183 -12.95 12.05 -8.82
C ASP A 183 -11.52 12.64 -8.84
N SER A 184 -10.60 12.08 -8.07
CA SER A 184 -9.22 12.59 -7.92
C SER A 184 -8.13 11.55 -8.02
N LEU A 185 -8.44 10.26 -7.78
CA LEU A 185 -7.43 9.21 -7.73
C LEU A 185 -6.82 8.97 -9.12
N GLU A 186 -5.50 9.12 -9.19
CA GLU A 186 -4.66 8.96 -10.39
C GLU A 186 -3.85 7.65 -10.31
N GLU A 187 -3.49 7.21 -9.10
CA GLU A 187 -2.68 6.04 -8.87
C GLU A 187 -3.17 5.22 -7.65
N ALA A 188 -3.27 3.90 -7.79
CA ALA A 188 -3.69 3.01 -6.70
C ALA A 188 -2.84 1.73 -6.65
N TRP A 189 -2.32 1.42 -5.46
CA TRP A 189 -1.61 0.19 -5.15
C TRP A 189 -2.35 -0.52 -4.02
N VAL A 190 -3.00 -1.63 -4.33
CA VAL A 190 -3.82 -2.40 -3.39
C VAL A 190 -3.28 -3.83 -3.30
N ASP A 191 -2.58 -4.14 -2.23
CA ASP A 191 -1.76 -5.35 -2.15
C ASP A 191 -1.86 -6.06 -0.81
N ILE A 192 -1.26 -7.24 -0.75
CA ILE A 192 -1.15 -8.03 0.48
C ILE A 192 0.34 -8.20 0.79
N SER A 193 0.73 -8.21 2.06
CA SER A 193 2.14 -8.37 2.43
C SER A 193 2.70 -9.72 1.95
N HIS A 194 3.96 -9.78 1.51
CA HIS A 194 4.61 -11.03 1.03
C HIS A 194 4.71 -12.15 2.08
N ASP A 195 4.48 -11.85 3.36
CA ASP A 195 4.39 -12.83 4.44
C ASP A 195 3.18 -13.78 4.28
N TYR A 196 2.32 -13.48 3.31
CA TYR A 196 1.17 -14.22 2.81
C TYR A 196 1.43 -15.67 2.31
N ILE A 197 2.68 -16.04 2.02
CA ILE A 197 2.98 -17.35 1.41
C ILE A 197 3.08 -18.46 2.47
N ALA A 198 1.99 -18.65 3.21
CA ALA A 198 1.74 -19.85 3.96
C ALA A 198 0.30 -20.31 3.65
N PRO A 199 0.08 -21.31 2.78
CA PRO A 199 -1.24 -21.83 2.39
C PRO A 199 -2.09 -22.43 3.54
N ARG A 200 -1.69 -22.25 4.80
CA ARG A 200 -2.37 -22.75 6.00
C ARG A 200 -2.72 -21.67 7.04
N SER A 201 -2.40 -20.40 6.82
CA SER A 201 -2.64 -19.34 7.82
C SER A 201 -3.85 -18.45 7.53
N TRP A 202 -4.67 -18.79 6.54
CA TRP A 202 -6.01 -18.23 6.40
C TRP A 202 -6.87 -18.71 7.55
N VAL A 203 -6.82 -18.02 8.68
CA VAL A 203 -7.93 -18.07 9.63
C VAL A 203 -9.00 -17.14 9.07
N LEU A 204 -9.62 -17.57 7.96
CA LEU A 204 -10.83 -16.92 7.50
C LEU A 204 -11.92 -17.21 8.51
N THR A 205 -12.54 -16.16 8.97
CA THR A 205 -13.76 -16.24 9.74
C THR A 205 -14.93 -16.48 8.82
N ALA A 206 -16.03 -17.01 9.36
CA ALA A 206 -17.29 -17.14 8.61
C ALA A 206 -17.87 -15.79 8.13
N THR A 207 -17.31 -14.67 8.60
CA THR A 207 -17.75 -13.31 8.25
C THR A 207 -16.85 -12.63 7.22
N ASP A 208 -15.77 -13.28 6.78
CA ASP A 208 -14.90 -12.72 5.74
C ASP A 208 -15.57 -12.87 4.36
N ASP A 209 -15.50 -11.79 3.60
CA ASP A 209 -15.91 -11.74 2.20
C ASP A 209 -14.66 -11.48 1.35
N VAL A 210 -14.07 -12.59 0.93
CA VAL A 210 -12.87 -12.63 0.10
C VAL A 210 -13.20 -12.74 -1.39
N GLY A 211 -14.42 -12.35 -1.80
CA GLY A 211 -14.75 -12.19 -3.20
C GLY A 211 -14.03 -11.00 -3.84
N PRO A 212 -14.12 -10.77 -5.15
CA PRO A 212 -13.48 -9.66 -5.82
C PRO A 212 -13.81 -8.30 -5.25
N ILE A 213 -12.82 -7.42 -5.32
CA ILE A 213 -12.96 -6.00 -5.01
C ILE A 213 -14.03 -5.35 -5.88
N TYR A 214 -14.69 -4.34 -5.32
CA TYR A 214 -15.65 -3.54 -6.07
C TYR A 214 -14.98 -2.83 -7.25
N SER A 215 -15.70 -2.72 -8.38
CA SER A 215 -15.20 -2.10 -9.61
C SER A 215 -14.66 -0.68 -9.39
N LEU A 216 -13.50 -0.40 -9.96
CA LEU A 216 -12.84 0.91 -9.96
C LEU A 216 -13.09 1.70 -11.25
N ARG A 217 -14.01 1.24 -12.12
CA ARG A 217 -14.35 1.93 -13.39
C ARG A 217 -14.78 3.38 -13.23
N ALA A 218 -15.37 3.71 -12.08
CA ALA A 218 -15.78 5.09 -11.77
C ALA A 218 -14.60 6.02 -11.47
N CYS A 219 -13.41 5.49 -11.16
CA CYS A 219 -12.17 6.26 -10.96
C CYS A 219 -11.60 6.72 -12.31
N THR A 220 -12.29 7.61 -13.01
CA THR A 220 -11.96 7.98 -14.41
C THR A 220 -10.59 8.63 -14.61
N LYS A 221 -9.94 9.10 -13.54
CA LYS A 221 -8.57 9.65 -13.55
C LYS A 221 -7.48 8.62 -13.24
N LEU A 222 -7.85 7.42 -12.82
CA LEU A 222 -6.89 6.39 -12.43
C LEU A 222 -6.15 5.88 -13.67
N ARG A 223 -4.85 6.13 -13.69
CA ARG A 223 -3.92 5.81 -14.79
C ARG A 223 -3.02 4.65 -14.45
N LYS A 224 -2.58 4.53 -13.18
CA LYS A 224 -1.73 3.42 -12.73
C LYS A 224 -2.44 2.61 -11.65
N LEU A 225 -2.59 1.32 -11.89
CA LEU A 225 -3.14 0.38 -10.91
C LEU A 225 -2.18 -0.77 -10.68
N ARG A 226 -1.75 -0.94 -9.44
CA ARG A 226 -1.06 -2.14 -8.97
C ARG A 226 -1.97 -2.87 -8.00
N ILE A 227 -2.27 -4.14 -8.25
CA ILE A 227 -3.24 -4.88 -7.45
C ILE A 227 -2.91 -6.37 -7.33
N ALA A 228 -3.09 -6.94 -6.13
CA ALA A 228 -2.96 -8.38 -5.96
C ALA A 228 -4.04 -9.14 -6.74
N ALA A 229 -3.63 -10.22 -7.42
CA ALA A 229 -4.55 -11.10 -8.14
C ALA A 229 -5.72 -11.56 -7.23
N ALA A 230 -5.43 -11.82 -5.95
CA ALA A 230 -6.43 -12.18 -4.95
C ALA A 230 -7.56 -11.13 -4.82
N PHE A 231 -7.29 -9.84 -4.91
CA PHE A 231 -8.33 -8.81 -4.87
C PHE A 231 -9.14 -8.76 -6.18
N VAL A 232 -8.54 -9.11 -7.32
CA VAL A 232 -9.19 -9.10 -8.63
C VAL A 232 -10.14 -10.29 -8.79
N PHE A 233 -9.68 -11.48 -8.39
CA PHE A 233 -10.37 -12.74 -8.64
C PHE A 233 -11.03 -13.34 -7.40
N GLY A 234 -10.73 -12.80 -6.22
CA GLY A 234 -11.15 -13.36 -4.93
C GLY A 234 -10.29 -14.55 -4.52
N ILE A 235 -10.38 -14.95 -3.25
CA ILE A 235 -9.80 -16.21 -2.76
C ILE A 235 -10.95 -17.18 -2.56
N PHE A 236 -10.96 -18.30 -3.30
CA PHE A 236 -12.02 -19.33 -3.28
C PHE A 236 -13.32 -19.01 -4.04
N GLU A 237 -13.37 -17.97 -4.87
CA GLU A 237 -14.59 -17.66 -5.62
C GLU A 237 -14.85 -18.66 -6.76
N THR A 238 -15.99 -19.36 -6.67
CA THR A 238 -16.48 -20.28 -7.71
C THR A 238 -17.38 -19.58 -8.73
N SER A 239 -16.97 -18.41 -9.22
CA SER A 239 -17.72 -17.71 -10.27
C SER A 239 -17.64 -18.45 -11.61
N ASP A 240 -18.63 -18.24 -12.48
CA ASP A 240 -18.64 -18.79 -13.82
C ASP A 240 -17.42 -18.30 -14.62
N GLU A 241 -16.92 -19.14 -15.52
CA GLU A 241 -15.70 -18.91 -16.30
C GLU A 241 -15.73 -17.59 -17.08
N LYS A 242 -16.90 -17.24 -17.66
CA LYS A 242 -17.09 -15.99 -18.40
C LYS A 242 -16.95 -14.74 -17.52
N SER A 243 -17.45 -14.79 -16.29
CA SER A 243 -17.31 -13.70 -15.33
C SER A 243 -15.85 -13.51 -14.94
N ARG A 244 -15.12 -14.61 -14.71
CA ARG A 244 -13.68 -14.61 -14.40
C ARG A 244 -12.84 -13.97 -15.50
N LEU A 245 -13.08 -14.37 -16.75
CA LEU A 245 -12.38 -13.85 -17.93
C LEU A 245 -12.45 -12.31 -18.03
N HIS A 246 -13.62 -11.73 -17.74
CA HIS A 246 -13.83 -10.28 -17.85
C HIS A 246 -13.61 -9.52 -16.54
N ARG A 247 -13.02 -10.13 -15.49
CA ARG A 247 -12.84 -9.46 -14.19
C ARG A 247 -12.00 -8.20 -14.30
N ILE A 248 -10.84 -8.27 -14.97
CA ILE A 248 -9.96 -7.11 -15.12
C ILE A 248 -10.66 -6.00 -15.92
N ILE A 249 -11.29 -6.36 -17.05
CA ILE A 249 -12.06 -5.44 -17.91
C ILE A 249 -13.16 -4.73 -17.11
N ASN A 250 -13.86 -5.46 -16.24
CA ASN A 250 -14.93 -4.91 -15.40
C ASN A 250 -14.42 -4.15 -14.18
N LEU A 251 -13.16 -4.35 -13.80
CA LEU A 251 -12.54 -3.71 -12.65
C LEU A 251 -11.96 -2.33 -13.00
N VAL A 252 -11.19 -2.22 -14.09
CA VAL A 252 -10.36 -1.04 -14.38
C VAL A 252 -11.07 0.00 -15.26
N PRO A 253 -10.79 1.30 -15.09
CA PRO A 253 -11.36 2.33 -15.96
C PRO A 253 -10.75 2.31 -17.36
N ALA A 254 -11.48 2.87 -18.34
CA ALA A 254 -11.04 2.91 -19.75
C ALA A 254 -9.74 3.70 -19.98
N GLY A 255 -9.46 4.71 -19.12
CA GLY A 255 -8.27 5.55 -19.21
C GLY A 255 -7.03 4.99 -18.50
N ILE A 256 -7.03 3.70 -18.13
CA ILE A 256 -5.88 3.07 -17.49
C ILE A 256 -4.68 3.05 -18.46
N GLU A 257 -3.50 3.43 -17.96
CA GLU A 257 -2.23 3.52 -18.71
C GLU A 257 -1.32 2.33 -18.35
N GLU A 258 -1.25 1.97 -17.07
CA GLU A 258 -0.42 0.90 -16.53
C GLU A 258 -1.18 0.01 -15.55
N LEU A 259 -1.12 -1.31 -15.77
CA LEU A 259 -1.68 -2.33 -14.88
C LEU A 259 -0.58 -3.27 -14.39
N SER A 260 -0.45 -3.43 -13.07
CA SER A 260 0.45 -4.40 -12.44
C SER A 260 -0.34 -5.38 -11.60
N LEU A 261 -0.24 -6.67 -11.92
CA LEU A 261 -0.86 -7.76 -11.16
C LEU A 261 0.21 -8.42 -10.27
N THR A 262 -0.03 -8.43 -8.96
CA THR A 262 0.90 -8.99 -7.98
C THR A 262 0.40 -10.33 -7.43
N HIS A 263 1.30 -11.14 -6.87
CA HIS A 263 1.00 -12.45 -6.26
C HIS A 263 0.21 -13.40 -7.17
N CYS A 264 0.56 -13.47 -8.45
CA CYS A 264 -0.25 -14.22 -9.42
C CYS A 264 -0.01 -15.74 -9.37
N GLU A 265 0.90 -16.26 -8.54
CA GLU A 265 1.30 -17.67 -8.55
C GLU A 265 0.15 -18.64 -8.30
N THR A 266 -0.80 -18.27 -7.44
CA THR A 266 -1.92 -19.14 -7.07
C THR A 266 -3.08 -19.07 -8.06
N GLN A 267 -3.06 -18.11 -8.99
CA GLN A 267 -4.18 -17.80 -9.89
C GLN A 267 -3.69 -17.54 -11.33
N MET A 268 -2.59 -18.19 -11.71
CA MET A 268 -1.90 -17.88 -12.96
C MET A 268 -2.79 -18.17 -14.19
N GLY A 269 -3.61 -19.23 -14.14
CA GLY A 269 -4.55 -19.54 -15.21
C GLY A 269 -5.55 -18.41 -15.42
N GLU A 270 -6.23 -17.99 -14.34
CA GLU A 270 -7.17 -16.87 -14.38
C GLU A 270 -6.52 -15.55 -14.80
N VAL A 271 -5.27 -15.32 -14.38
CA VAL A 271 -4.49 -14.14 -14.76
C VAL A 271 -4.18 -14.14 -16.26
N CYS A 272 -3.70 -15.25 -16.82
CA CYS A 272 -3.44 -15.37 -18.26
C CYS A 272 -4.72 -15.13 -19.07
N ASP A 273 -5.81 -15.82 -18.75
CA ASP A 273 -7.07 -15.72 -19.48
C ASP A 273 -7.60 -14.27 -19.46
N ALA A 274 -7.60 -13.63 -18.28
CA ALA A 274 -8.12 -12.27 -18.13
C ALA A 274 -7.22 -11.21 -18.79
N VAL A 275 -5.90 -11.41 -18.81
CA VAL A 275 -4.97 -10.52 -19.51
C VAL A 275 -5.12 -10.69 -21.03
N GLU A 276 -5.31 -11.91 -21.53
CA GLU A 276 -5.56 -12.16 -22.95
C GLU A 276 -6.84 -11.45 -23.40
N ALA A 277 -7.92 -11.59 -22.63
CA ALA A 277 -9.17 -10.88 -22.88
C ALA A 277 -9.00 -9.35 -22.86
N LEU A 278 -8.28 -8.81 -21.87
CA LEU A 278 -8.00 -7.37 -21.78
C LEU A 278 -7.25 -6.86 -23.02
N VAL A 279 -6.20 -7.58 -23.44
CA VAL A 279 -5.38 -7.24 -24.60
C VAL A 279 -6.23 -7.29 -25.88
N TYR A 280 -7.07 -8.31 -26.03
CA TYR A 280 -8.00 -8.44 -27.15
C TYR A 280 -8.99 -7.27 -27.20
N ASP A 281 -9.67 -6.96 -26.09
CA ASP A 281 -10.63 -5.86 -25.97
C ASP A 281 -10.00 -4.49 -26.24
N THR A 282 -8.76 -4.31 -25.80
CA THR A 282 -7.99 -3.07 -26.03
C THR A 282 -7.86 -2.77 -27.52
N LYS A 283 -7.65 -3.79 -28.36
CA LYS A 283 -7.45 -3.61 -29.81
C LYS A 283 -8.69 -3.73 -30.67
N HIS A 284 -9.54 -4.69 -30.37
CA HIS A 284 -10.71 -4.97 -31.20
C HIS A 284 -11.91 -4.11 -30.82
N HIS A 285 -12.00 -3.68 -29.56
CA HIS A 285 -13.13 -2.90 -29.06
C HIS A 285 -12.76 -1.47 -28.64
N GLN A 286 -11.48 -1.09 -28.70
CA GLN A 286 -10.99 0.25 -28.36
C GLN A 286 -11.40 0.69 -26.94
N CYS A 287 -11.54 -0.28 -26.02
CA CYS A 287 -12.01 -0.03 -24.66
C CYS A 287 -10.96 0.59 -23.74
N PHE A 288 -9.66 0.40 -24.04
CA PHE A 288 -8.53 0.77 -23.18
C PHE A 288 -7.38 1.38 -24.00
N GLU A 289 -7.68 2.39 -24.82
CA GLU A 289 -6.71 2.95 -25.78
C GLU A 289 -5.43 3.51 -25.14
N SER A 290 -5.51 3.92 -23.87
CA SER A 290 -4.38 4.46 -23.11
C SER A 290 -3.46 3.37 -22.54
N LEU A 291 -3.89 2.12 -22.50
CA LEU A 291 -3.15 1.03 -21.89
C LEU A 291 -1.92 0.69 -22.72
N HIS A 292 -0.74 0.93 -22.16
CA HIS A 292 0.53 0.66 -22.84
C HIS A 292 1.47 -0.26 -22.04
N MET A 293 1.16 -0.56 -20.78
CA MET A 293 1.98 -1.43 -19.93
C MET A 293 1.13 -2.40 -19.11
N ILE A 294 1.50 -3.68 -19.15
CA ILE A 294 1.02 -4.71 -18.23
C ILE A 294 2.24 -5.33 -17.53
N THR A 295 2.21 -5.39 -16.21
CA THR A 295 3.25 -6.06 -15.40
C THR A 295 2.62 -7.24 -14.66
N ILE A 296 3.27 -8.41 -14.72
CA ILE A 296 2.88 -9.58 -13.93
C ILE A 296 4.02 -9.91 -12.96
N GLU A 297 3.69 -10.04 -11.68
CA GLU A 297 4.67 -10.36 -10.65
C GLU A 297 4.52 -11.76 -10.07
N LEU A 298 5.62 -12.51 -10.12
CA LEU A 298 5.69 -13.94 -9.84
C LEU A 298 7.02 -14.29 -9.17
N SER A 299 7.06 -15.41 -8.47
CA SER A 299 8.29 -16.09 -8.08
C SER A 299 9.10 -16.57 -9.29
N THR A 300 10.43 -16.66 -9.18
CA THR A 300 11.27 -17.21 -10.26
C THR A 300 10.88 -18.66 -10.63
N PRO A 301 10.60 -19.56 -9.66
CA PRO A 301 10.09 -20.91 -9.95
C PRO A 301 8.76 -20.91 -10.70
N SER A 302 7.85 -19.99 -10.35
CA SER A 302 6.55 -19.86 -11.03
C SER A 302 6.73 -19.34 -12.46
N MET A 303 7.58 -18.33 -12.69
CA MET A 303 7.91 -17.90 -14.06
C MET A 303 8.39 -19.08 -14.91
N SER A 304 9.28 -19.90 -14.36
CA SER A 304 9.81 -21.08 -15.06
C SER A 304 8.73 -22.13 -15.34
N SER A 305 7.80 -22.33 -14.40
CA SER A 305 6.72 -23.31 -14.52
C SER A 305 5.66 -22.91 -15.55
N TYR A 306 5.41 -21.61 -15.71
CA TYR A 306 4.41 -21.05 -16.62
C TYR A 306 5.02 -20.42 -17.87
N LYS A 307 6.30 -20.70 -18.16
CA LYS A 307 7.07 -20.03 -19.21
C LYS A 307 6.35 -20.00 -20.56
N GLU A 308 5.86 -21.14 -21.04
CA GLU A 308 5.22 -21.22 -22.35
C GLU A 308 3.96 -20.34 -22.45
N GLN A 309 3.12 -20.35 -21.41
CA GLN A 309 1.91 -19.52 -21.34
C GLN A 309 2.27 -18.03 -21.26
N LEU A 310 3.29 -17.69 -20.47
CA LEU A 310 3.82 -16.34 -20.33
C LEU A 310 4.43 -15.82 -21.63
N ASP A 311 5.19 -16.64 -22.34
CA ASP A 311 5.78 -16.29 -23.64
C ASP A 311 4.67 -15.97 -24.66
N ILE A 312 3.63 -16.82 -24.73
CA ILE A 312 2.49 -16.62 -25.65
C ILE A 312 1.78 -15.29 -25.37
N ILE A 313 1.46 -14.99 -24.11
CA ILE A 313 0.71 -13.79 -23.77
C ILE A 313 1.55 -12.51 -23.91
N VAL A 314 2.86 -12.59 -23.62
CA VAL A 314 3.81 -11.51 -23.85
C VAL A 314 3.92 -11.20 -25.33
N ASP A 315 4.10 -12.22 -26.17
CA ASP A 315 4.17 -12.07 -27.62
C ASP A 315 2.84 -11.50 -28.17
N PHE A 316 1.70 -11.99 -27.70
CA PHE A 316 0.38 -11.50 -28.09
C PHE A 316 0.18 -10.02 -27.73
N ALA A 317 0.52 -9.61 -26.50
CA ALA A 317 0.44 -8.23 -26.06
C ALA A 317 1.36 -7.31 -26.88
N GLN A 318 2.60 -7.75 -27.14
CA GLN A 318 3.59 -7.00 -27.91
C GLN A 318 3.20 -6.85 -29.39
N LEU A 319 2.65 -7.89 -30.02
CA LEU A 319 2.10 -7.82 -31.39
C LEU A 319 1.00 -6.76 -31.50
N LEU A 320 0.29 -6.55 -30.40
CA LEU A 320 -0.72 -5.52 -30.25
C LEU A 320 -0.15 -4.24 -29.62
N GLY A 321 1.17 -4.04 -29.57
CA GLY A 321 1.77 -2.78 -29.13
C GLY A 321 1.52 -2.41 -27.66
N ILE A 322 1.18 -3.39 -26.81
CA ILE A 322 1.15 -3.24 -25.35
C ILE A 322 2.45 -3.85 -24.81
N LYS A 323 3.22 -3.08 -24.04
CA LYS A 323 4.44 -3.62 -23.41
C LYS A 323 4.05 -4.50 -22.24
N MET A 324 4.66 -5.68 -22.15
CA MET A 324 4.47 -6.59 -21.03
C MET A 324 5.79 -6.81 -20.29
N LYS A 325 5.77 -6.74 -18.96
CA LYS A 325 6.92 -6.97 -18.08
C LYS A 325 6.61 -8.11 -17.10
N LEU A 326 7.63 -8.92 -16.81
CA LEU A 326 7.61 -9.86 -15.69
C LEU A 326 8.53 -9.32 -14.59
N ARG A 327 8.06 -9.33 -13.34
CA ARG A 327 8.87 -8.91 -12.18
C ARG A 327 8.94 -10.03 -11.15
N ASN A 328 10.14 -10.28 -10.64
CA ASN A 328 10.29 -11.20 -9.51
C ASN A 328 9.68 -10.54 -8.27
N ASN A 329 8.70 -11.18 -7.65
CA ASN A 329 8.09 -10.69 -6.43
C ASN A 329 8.85 -11.12 -5.15
N HIS A 330 10.04 -11.72 -5.31
CA HIS A 330 10.95 -12.18 -4.26
C HIS A 330 10.34 -13.16 -3.25
N SER A 331 9.27 -13.85 -3.64
CA SER A 331 8.67 -14.95 -2.86
C SER A 331 9.52 -16.22 -2.79
N ASP A 332 10.67 -16.23 -3.46
CA ASP A 332 11.59 -17.36 -3.55
C ASP A 332 12.09 -17.79 -2.15
N ARG A 333 12.15 -19.11 -1.91
CA ARG A 333 12.60 -19.73 -0.64
C ARG A 333 13.98 -19.26 -0.15
N LEU A 334 14.79 -18.63 -0.99
CA LEU A 334 16.10 -18.07 -0.65
C LEU A 334 16.02 -16.85 0.27
N PHE A 335 14.86 -16.17 0.36
CA PHE A 335 14.66 -14.96 1.19
C PHE A 335 13.81 -15.22 2.44
N ARG A 336 13.99 -16.38 3.08
CA ARG A 336 13.34 -16.76 4.35
C ARG A 336 13.79 -15.95 5.55
N ASP A 337 14.92 -15.25 5.47
CA ASP A 337 15.31 -14.27 6.49
C ASP A 337 14.49 -13.00 6.30
N TYR A 338 13.35 -12.95 6.97
CA TYR A 338 12.42 -11.82 7.00
C TYR A 338 13.12 -10.50 7.37
N GLU A 339 14.14 -10.55 8.25
CA GLU A 339 14.90 -9.38 8.70
C GLU A 339 15.91 -8.87 7.65
N GLY A 340 16.21 -9.66 6.62
CA GLY A 340 17.13 -9.29 5.52
C GLY A 340 16.42 -8.80 4.26
N ARG A 341 15.08 -8.83 4.22
CA ARG A 341 14.31 -8.36 3.09
C ARG A 341 14.45 -6.84 2.97
N SER A 342 14.71 -6.39 1.75
CA SER A 342 14.58 -4.97 1.44
C SER A 342 13.09 -4.72 1.12
N GLU A 343 12.40 -3.95 1.95
CA GLU A 343 11.00 -3.54 1.74
C GLU A 343 10.88 -2.63 0.50
N SER A 344 9.76 -2.63 -0.24
CA SER A 344 9.51 -1.81 -1.45
C SER A 344 9.89 -0.32 -1.28
N ARG A 345 10.24 0.42 -2.34
CA ARG A 345 10.43 1.90 -2.22
C ARG A 345 9.12 2.56 -1.85
N TRP A 346 9.10 3.54 -0.95
CA TRP A 346 7.93 4.40 -0.75
C TRP A 346 7.55 5.13 -2.05
N GLY A 347 6.24 5.28 -2.32
CA GLY A 347 5.68 5.76 -3.58
C GLY A 347 5.53 4.69 -4.66
N PHE A 348 5.00 5.07 -5.83
CA PHE A 348 4.91 4.21 -7.01
C PHE A 348 6.30 4.04 -7.64
N ASP A 349 6.99 2.96 -7.26
CA ASP A 349 8.19 2.40 -7.91
C ASP A 349 9.37 3.33 -8.24
N SER A 350 9.38 4.63 -7.94
CA SER A 350 10.57 5.49 -8.17
C SER A 350 10.46 6.96 -7.73
N GLU A 351 9.32 7.45 -7.26
CA GLU A 351 9.08 8.91 -7.26
C GLU A 351 9.63 9.68 -6.05
N ILE A 352 10.16 9.00 -5.04
CA ILE A 352 10.60 9.65 -3.80
C ILE A 352 12.01 9.20 -3.42
N ASP A 353 12.97 10.11 -3.59
CA ASP A 353 14.31 9.96 -3.04
C ASP A 353 14.33 10.52 -1.61
N TRP A 354 14.27 9.62 -0.64
CA TRP A 354 14.52 9.96 0.76
C TRP A 354 16.02 10.15 1.00
N ALA A 355 16.37 11.07 1.90
CA ALA A 355 17.74 11.19 2.37
C ALA A 355 18.19 9.87 3.03
N PRO A 356 19.47 9.47 2.92
CA PRO A 356 19.96 8.25 3.53
C PRO A 356 19.66 8.23 5.04
N CYS A 357 18.81 7.30 5.47
CA CYS A 357 18.44 7.15 6.88
C CYS A 357 19.11 5.91 7.51
N SER A 358 19.34 5.98 8.82
CA SER A 358 19.87 4.87 9.62
C SER A 358 18.88 3.70 9.69
N ASN A 359 17.58 3.98 9.52
CA ASN A 359 16.51 3.00 9.56
C ASN A 359 16.56 2.08 8.32
N LYS A 360 16.83 0.79 8.53
CA LYS A 360 16.85 -0.22 7.46
C LYS A 360 15.46 -0.59 6.94
N ARG A 361 14.39 -0.32 7.70
CA ARG A 361 13.00 -0.58 7.30
C ARG A 361 12.50 0.44 6.29
N ASN A 362 13.03 1.66 6.33
CA ASN A 362 12.74 2.69 5.34
C ASN A 362 13.69 2.63 4.12
N ARG A 363 14.55 1.60 4.02
CA ARG A 363 15.53 1.49 2.91
C ARG A 363 14.91 0.91 1.65
N LYS A 364 15.26 1.57 0.55
CA LYS A 364 15.01 1.20 -0.84
C LYS A 364 15.51 -0.22 -1.17
N PRO A 365 14.66 -1.10 -1.73
CA PRO A 365 15.09 -2.35 -2.32
C PRO A 365 15.41 -2.14 -3.79
N ILE A 366 16.06 -3.14 -4.37
CA ILE A 366 16.31 -3.23 -5.79
C ILE A 366 15.53 -4.44 -6.28
N TYR A 367 14.44 -4.20 -7.02
CA TYR A 367 13.77 -5.27 -7.76
C TYR A 367 14.56 -5.54 -9.04
N GLU A 368 14.82 -6.81 -9.30
CA GLU A 368 15.37 -7.23 -10.58
C GLU A 368 14.22 -7.25 -11.61
N GLU A 369 14.22 -6.30 -12.54
CA GLU A 369 13.37 -6.39 -13.72
C GLU A 369 13.94 -7.47 -14.64
N ILE A 370 13.10 -8.46 -14.98
CA ILE A 370 13.48 -9.50 -15.94
C ILE A 370 12.89 -9.09 -17.29
N GLU A 371 13.75 -8.57 -18.17
CA GLU A 371 13.34 -8.33 -19.55
C GLU A 371 13.18 -9.67 -20.27
N MET A 372 11.93 -10.00 -20.62
CA MET A 372 11.63 -11.08 -21.55
C MET A 372 11.84 -10.52 -22.96
N GLY A 373 12.92 -10.93 -23.61
CA GLY A 373 13.23 -10.56 -24.98
C GLY A 373 12.84 -11.66 -25.96
N TRP A 374 12.15 -11.29 -27.03
CA TRP A 374 12.05 -12.08 -28.25
C TRP A 374 13.44 -12.15 -28.91
N THR A 375 14.26 -13.13 -28.55
CA THR A 375 15.42 -13.49 -29.35
C THR A 375 14.96 -14.50 -30.38
N GLY A 376 14.87 -14.11 -31.65
CA GLY A 376 14.64 -14.99 -32.80
C GLY A 376 15.74 -16.05 -33.03
N SER A 377 16.43 -16.48 -31.97
CA SER A 377 17.43 -17.55 -31.97
C SER A 377 17.75 -17.97 -30.53
N SER A 378 17.53 -19.27 -30.28
CA SER A 378 18.21 -20.17 -29.34
C SER A 378 18.36 -19.78 -27.86
N SER A 379 17.78 -20.65 -27.03
CA SER A 379 18.21 -21.12 -25.70
C SER A 379 19.49 -20.51 -25.10
N ASP A 380 19.39 -20.20 -23.81
CA ASP A 380 20.43 -19.80 -22.84
C ASP A 380 20.53 -18.30 -22.62
N ASN A 381 19.76 -17.80 -21.63
CA ASN A 381 20.20 -16.72 -20.72
C ASN A 381 19.20 -16.58 -19.56
N LEU A 382 19.28 -17.50 -18.61
CA LEU A 382 18.89 -17.24 -17.22
C LEU A 382 20.03 -17.75 -16.34
N ARG A 383 21.11 -16.96 -16.24
CA ARG A 383 22.01 -17.04 -15.10
C ARG A 383 21.71 -15.82 -14.22
N PRO A 384 21.32 -16.01 -12.95
CA PRO A 384 21.30 -14.89 -12.02
C PRO A 384 22.73 -14.35 -11.87
N PRO A 385 22.90 -13.03 -11.64
CA PRO A 385 24.20 -12.47 -11.33
C PRO A 385 24.72 -13.15 -10.06
N SER A 386 25.91 -13.74 -10.17
CA SER A 386 26.65 -14.23 -9.02
C SER A 386 27.03 -13.06 -8.12
N ILE A 387 26.46 -13.02 -6.92
CA ILE A 387 27.00 -12.27 -5.77
C ILE A 387 27.90 -13.23 -4.98
#